data_AF-A0A844KA80-F1
#
_entry.id   AF-A0A844KA80-F1
#
_cell.length_a   1.000
_cell.length_b   1.000
_cell.length_c   1.000
_cell.angle_alpha   90.00
_cell.angle_beta   90.00
_cell.angle_gamma   90.00
#
_symmetry.space_group_name_H-M   'P 1'
#
loop_
_entity.id
_entity.type
_entity.pdbx_description
1 polymer ?
#
loop_
_entity_poly.entity_id
_entity_poly.type
_entity_poly.pdbx_seq_one_letter_code
_entity_poly.pdbx_strand_id
1 'polypeptide(L)'
;MYFGMFRVSAKEIDQQRTSDAIEICYTSRLIEPGDSLWSIAEETITDGYGSVSEYVEALKVMNHLDSDTIHAGQYLMIAYEKL
;
A
#
# COMPACT_ATOMS: atom_id res chain seq x y z
N MET A 1 -13.34 49.45 7.15
CA MET A 1 -12.09 48.80 6.74
C MET A 1 -12.45 47.40 6.28
N TYR A 2 -12.49 47.17 4.96
CA TYR A 2 -12.94 45.91 4.36
C TYR A 2 -11.88 44.82 4.56
N PHE A 3 -12.21 43.75 5.29
CA PHE A 3 -11.42 42.53 5.29
C PHE A 3 -11.85 41.69 4.08
N GLY A 4 -10.97 41.62 3.08
CA GLY A 4 -11.20 40.84 1.87
C GLY A 4 -11.28 39.35 2.20
N MET A 5 -12.39 38.71 1.82
CA MET A 5 -12.47 37.26 1.74
C MET A 5 -11.67 36.81 0.51
N PHE A 6 -10.54 36.14 0.72
CA PHE A 6 -9.90 35.36 -0.33
C PHE A 6 -10.74 34.10 -0.55
N ARG A 7 -11.45 34.03 -1.68
CA ARG A 7 -12.05 32.77 -2.15
C ARG A 7 -10.99 32.00 -2.91
N VAL A 8 -10.39 31.01 -2.26
CA VAL A 8 -9.62 29.98 -2.97
C VAL A 8 -10.64 29.10 -3.69
N SER A 9 -10.73 29.23 -5.01
CA SER A 9 -11.42 28.26 -5.86
C SER A 9 -10.53 27.04 -5.96
N ALA A 10 -10.86 25.98 -5.22
CA ALA A 10 -10.29 24.66 -5.46
C ALA A 10 -10.79 24.23 -6.84
N LYS A 11 -9.91 24.33 -7.84
CA LYS A 11 -10.16 23.77 -9.16
C LYS A 11 -10.41 22.28 -8.97
N GLU A 12 -11.65 21.85 -9.25
CA GLU A 12 -12.01 20.44 -9.35
C GLU A 12 -10.98 19.78 -10.25
N ILE A 13 -10.23 18.84 -9.69
CA ILE A 13 -9.31 18.00 -10.45
C ILE A 13 -10.22 17.08 -11.25
N ASP A 14 -10.40 17.49 -12.50
CA ASP A 14 -10.80 16.73 -13.68
C ASP A 14 -10.99 15.24 -13.39
N GLN A 15 -12.26 14.81 -13.39
CA GLN A 15 -12.65 13.41 -13.40
C GLN A 15 -12.30 12.79 -14.76
N GLN A 16 -11.01 12.79 -15.12
CA GLN A 16 -10.49 12.02 -16.23
C GLN A 16 -10.40 10.58 -15.72
N ARG A 17 -11.47 9.82 -15.91
CA ARG A 17 -11.56 8.38 -15.67
C ARG A 17 -10.40 7.72 -16.43
N THR A 18 -9.29 7.49 -15.75
CA THR A 18 -8.18 6.69 -16.28
C THR A 18 -8.62 5.26 -16.06
N SER A 19 -9.28 4.67 -17.06
CA SER A 19 -9.78 3.28 -17.01
C SER A 19 -8.69 2.22 -16.89
N ASP A 20 -7.43 2.66 -16.83
CA ASP A 20 -6.22 1.84 -16.85
C ASP A 20 -5.19 2.31 -15.81
N ALA A 21 -5.59 3.17 -14.87
CA ALA A 21 -4.71 3.55 -13.76
C ALA A 21 -4.76 2.46 -12.69
N ILE A 22 -3.64 1.75 -12.53
CA ILE A 22 -3.43 0.82 -11.43
C ILE A 22 -3.47 1.63 -10.12
N GLU A 23 -4.54 1.48 -9.34
CA GLU A 23 -4.65 2.08 -8.00
C GLU A 23 -3.95 1.17 -6.99
N ILE A 24 -2.79 1.60 -6.48
CA ILE A 24 -2.13 0.92 -5.36
C ILE A 24 -2.84 1.31 -4.06
N CYS A 25 -3.43 0.33 -3.40
CA CYS A 25 -4.08 0.46 -2.09
C CYS A 25 -3.24 -0.20 -1.00
N TYR A 26 -3.38 0.29 0.22
CA TYR A 26 -2.73 -0.28 1.40
C TYR A 26 -3.78 -0.85 2.34
N THR A 27 -3.54 -2.04 2.86
CA THR A 27 -4.40 -2.66 3.87
C THR A 27 -3.55 -3.33 4.95
N SER A 28 -4.15 -3.53 6.12
CA SER A 28 -3.55 -4.29 7.22
C SER A 28 -4.09 -5.71 7.22
N ARG A 29 -3.20 -6.70 7.09
CA ARG A 29 -3.52 -8.11 7.20
C ARG A 29 -3.11 -8.65 8.58
N LEU A 30 -3.98 -9.40 9.23
CA LEU A 30 -3.64 -10.13 10.45
C LEU A 30 -2.74 -11.31 10.08
N ILE A 31 -1.60 -11.44 10.76
CA ILE A 31 -0.68 -12.56 10.57
C ILE A 31 -1.24 -13.79 11.28
N GLU A 32 -1.44 -14.87 10.55
CA GLU A 32 -1.92 -16.14 11.07
C GLU A 32 -0.76 -17.11 11.40
N PRO A 33 -0.97 -18.09 12.29
CA PRO A 33 0.04 -19.10 12.56
C PRO A 33 0.41 -19.90 11.30
N GLY A 34 1.68 -19.82 10.91
CA GLY A 34 2.20 -20.48 9.70
C GLY A 34 2.49 -19.51 8.55
N ASP A 35 2.06 -18.25 8.66
CA ASP A 35 2.40 -17.21 7.69
C ASP A 35 3.89 -16.90 7.71
N SER A 36 4.42 -16.60 6.53
CA SER A 36 5.75 -16.04 6.34
C SER A 36 5.66 -14.80 5.45
N LEU A 37 6.67 -13.92 5.52
CA LEU A 37 6.74 -12.77 4.60
C LEU A 37 6.70 -13.21 3.13
N TRP A 38 7.31 -14.34 2.79
CA TRP A 38 7.28 -14.89 1.43
C TRP A 38 5.88 -15.37 1.05
N SER A 39 5.20 -16.13 1.91
CA SER A 39 3.84 -16.61 1.60
C SER A 39 2.87 -15.44 1.42
N ILE A 40 2.95 -14.42 2.27
CA ILE A 40 2.12 -13.21 2.14
C ILE A 40 2.50 -12.44 0.87
N ALA A 41 3.80 -12.31 0.57
CA ALA A 41 4.28 -11.65 -0.63
C ALA A 41 3.85 -12.37 -1.91
N GLU A 42 3.93 -13.70 -1.97
CA GLU A 42 3.48 -14.49 -3.12
C GLU A 42 1.98 -14.34 -3.38
N GLU A 43 1.17 -14.20 -2.33
CA GLU A 43 -0.28 -14.03 -2.45
C GLU A 43 -0.69 -12.61 -2.86
N THR A 44 0.15 -11.61 -2.58
CA THR A 44 -0.22 -10.18 -2.70
C THR A 44 0.68 -9.40 -3.65
N ILE A 45 1.72 -10.03 -4.23
CA ILE A 45 2.58 -9.42 -5.22
C ILE A 45 1.78 -8.99 -6.44
N THR A 46 2.19 -7.85 -6.99
CA THR A 46 1.55 -7.21 -8.11
C THR A 46 2.55 -7.03 -9.26
N ASP A 47 2.09 -6.82 -10.49
CA ASP A 47 2.97 -6.68 -11.67
C ASP A 47 3.95 -5.49 -11.55
N GLY A 48 3.70 -4.57 -10.62
CA GLY A 48 4.62 -3.47 -10.29
C GLY A 48 5.96 -3.89 -9.67
N TYR A 49 6.10 -5.12 -9.17
CA TYR A 49 7.35 -5.63 -8.57
C TYR A 49 8.02 -6.67 -9.47
N GLY A 50 9.34 -6.59 -9.62
CA GLY A 50 10.09 -7.49 -10.51
C GLY A 50 10.26 -8.91 -9.93
N SER A 51 10.09 -9.09 -8.62
CA SER A 51 10.15 -10.40 -7.96
C SER A 51 9.51 -10.39 -6.57
N VAL A 52 9.16 -11.58 -6.07
CA VAL A 52 8.70 -11.78 -4.68
C VAL A 52 9.71 -11.25 -3.67
N SER A 53 11.02 -11.46 -3.92
CA SER A 53 12.06 -10.97 -3.02
C SER A 53 12.10 -9.45 -2.93
N GLU A 54 11.89 -8.75 -4.05
CA GLU A 54 11.81 -7.29 -4.06
C GLU A 54 10.62 -6.80 -3.24
N TYR A 55 9.48 -7.49 -3.37
CA TYR A 55 8.29 -7.15 -2.61
C TYR A 55 8.42 -7.48 -1.11
N VAL A 56 9.12 -8.56 -0.73
CA VAL A 56 9.43 -8.86 0.68
C VAL A 56 10.26 -7.75 1.33
N GLU A 57 11.26 -7.21 0.62
CA GLU A 57 12.03 -6.07 1.11
C GLU A 57 11.16 -4.81 1.25
N ALA A 58 10.24 -4.57 0.32
CA ALA A 58 9.26 -3.48 0.44
C ALA A 58 8.34 -3.65 1.66
N LEU A 59 7.86 -4.88 1.92
CA LEU A 59 7.06 -5.20 3.11
C LEU A 59 7.84 -4.91 4.39
N LYS A 60 9.14 -5.24 4.44
CA LYS A 60 10.00 -4.96 5.60
C LYS A 60 10.17 -3.47 5.83
N VAL A 61 10.48 -2.71 4.78
CA VAL A 61 10.62 -1.25 4.86
C VAL A 61 9.32 -0.59 5.33
N MET A 62 8.19 -1.00 4.77
CA MET A 62 6.87 -0.43 5.08
C MET A 62 6.40 -0.75 6.50
N ASN A 63 6.79 -1.90 7.04
CA ASN A 63 6.41 -2.34 8.39
C ASN A 63 7.51 -2.12 9.44
N HIS A 64 8.60 -1.45 9.09
CA HIS A 64 9.76 -1.24 9.96
C HIS A 64 10.31 -2.54 10.56
N LEU A 65 10.39 -3.59 9.74
CA LEU A 65 10.94 -4.88 10.16
C LEU A 65 12.45 -4.92 9.90
N ASP A 66 13.22 -5.14 10.97
CA ASP A 66 14.68 -5.30 10.88
C ASP A 66 15.10 -6.74 10.48
N SER A 67 14.17 -7.69 10.51
CA SER A 67 14.40 -9.09 10.14
C SER A 67 13.20 -9.70 9.43
N ASP A 68 13.36 -10.92 8.95
CA ASP A 68 12.29 -11.65 8.26
C ASP A 68 11.29 -12.31 9.24
N THR A 69 11.46 -12.07 10.54
CA THR A 69 10.62 -12.65 11.59
C THR A 69 9.35 -11.83 11.76
N ILE A 70 8.20 -12.49 11.61
CA ILE A 70 6.87 -11.94 11.91
C ILE A 70 6.17 -12.82 12.94
N HIS A 71 5.26 -12.24 13.73
CA HIS A 71 4.55 -12.98 14.77
C HIS A 71 3.05 -13.02 14.50
N ALA A 72 2.45 -14.20 14.67
CA ALA A 72 1.02 -14.37 14.61
C ALA A 72 0.30 -13.45 15.62
N GLY A 73 -0.82 -12.89 15.21
CA GLY A 73 -1.58 -11.90 15.98
C GLY A 73 -1.14 -10.45 15.77
N GLN A 74 -0.04 -10.19 15.05
CA GLN A 74 0.34 -8.85 14.61
C GLN A 74 -0.34 -8.50 13.28
N TYR A 75 -0.39 -7.21 12.97
CA TYR A 75 -0.88 -6.72 11.69
C TYR A 75 0.30 -6.32 10.80
N LEU A 76 0.32 -6.86 9.59
CA LEU A 76 1.26 -6.50 8.54
C LEU A 76 0.54 -5.59 7.53
N MET A 77 1.07 -4.40 7.31
CA MET A 77 0.69 -3.56 6.19
C MET A 77 1.13 -4.24 4.90
N ILE A 78 0.24 -4.33 3.92
CA ILE A 78 0.50 -4.85 2.58
C ILE A 78 0.01 -3.85 1.55
N ALA A 79 0.70 -3.79 0.42
CA ALA A 79 0.27 -3.03 -0.74
C ALA A 79 -0.38 -4.00 -1.75
N TYR A 80 -1.48 -3.61 -2.38
CA TYR A 80 -2.11 -4.42 -3.42
C TYR A 80 -2.69 -3.54 -4.51
N GLU A 81 -2.76 -4.08 -5.71
CA GLU A 81 -3.38 -3.42 -6.85
C GLU A 81 -4.89 -3.65 -6.79
N LYS A 82 -5.64 -2.56 -6.75
CA LYS A 82 -7.10 -2.60 -6.80
C LYS A 82 -7.52 -2.57 -8.27
N LEU A 83 -7.99 -3.72 -8.76
CA LEU A 83 -8.63 -3.88 -10.07
C LEU A 83 -10.04 -3.29 -10.10
#